data_AF-A0A660N8L0-F1
#
_entry.id   AF-A0A660N8L0-F1
#
_cell.length_a   1.000
_cell.length_b   1.000
_cell.length_c   1.000
_cell.angle_alpha   90.00
_cell.angle_beta   90.00
_cell.angle_gamma   90.00
#
_symmetry.space_group_name_H-M   'P 1'
#
loop_
_entity.id
_entity.type
_entity.pdbx_description
1 polymer ?
#
loop_
_entity_poly.entity_id
_entity_poly.type
_entity_poly.pdbx_seq_one_letter_code
_entity_poly.pdbx_strand_id
1 'polypeptide(L)'
;MDWTSLNLSAATPEIVLLIGLFGVLLLDLWISDSNRFITHGLSIVAMLAAAGAQLAVWTSGPVTAFNGFYIADGIAQAAKLAVYLATAALFVYAKPYNQLRGIFKGEYYTLAMFACVGMSVMMSAGHFLTAYIGLELLSLSLYAMIALQRDSARAAEAALKYFVLGALASGILLYGTSMVYGATGSLNFADIFQAAQSGDVNGWLLKLGVLFIVAAVAFKFGAVPFHMWVPDVYQGAPTSVGAFIGSVPKIAATLFAFRILVSGLVLNKGDWQLLFAALAALSLLVGNLAAIMQTNV
;
A
#
# COMPACT_ATOMS: atom_id res chain seq x y z
N MET A 1 0.83 21.50 -22.18
CA MET A 1 0.05 20.43 -21.54
C MET A 1 -1.41 20.82 -21.67
N ASP A 2 -2.18 20.10 -22.48
CA ASP A 2 -3.63 20.32 -22.58
C ASP A 2 -4.34 19.54 -21.47
N TRP A 3 -5.23 20.20 -20.73
CA TRP A 3 -5.95 19.58 -19.60
C TRP A 3 -6.83 18.38 -20.04
N THR A 4 -7.26 18.37 -21.30
CA THR A 4 -8.04 17.28 -21.91
C THR A 4 -7.21 16.01 -22.11
N SER A 5 -5.87 16.10 -22.19
CA SER A 5 -5.00 14.94 -22.36
C SER A 5 -4.69 14.21 -21.05
N LEU A 6 -5.10 14.74 -19.89
CA LEU A 6 -4.82 14.14 -18.58
C LEU A 6 -5.73 12.96 -18.25
N ASN A 7 -6.90 12.85 -18.90
CA ASN A 7 -7.91 11.84 -18.66
C ASN A 7 -8.27 11.67 -17.16
N LEU A 8 -8.71 12.76 -16.54
CA LEU A 8 -9.09 12.82 -15.13
C LEU A 8 -10.17 11.80 -14.74
N SER A 9 -11.00 11.38 -15.70
CA SER A 9 -12.08 10.40 -15.47
C SER A 9 -11.54 9.10 -14.87
N ALA A 10 -10.35 8.66 -15.30
CA ALA A 10 -9.74 7.41 -14.85
C ALA A 10 -9.37 7.38 -13.36
N ALA A 11 -9.18 8.55 -12.71
CA ALA A 11 -8.83 8.70 -11.29
C ALA A 11 -10.02 9.17 -10.44
N THR A 12 -11.25 9.08 -10.96
CA THR A 12 -12.47 9.46 -10.24
C THR A 12 -12.63 8.73 -8.89
N PRO A 13 -12.31 7.42 -8.74
CA PRO A 13 -12.42 6.72 -7.45
C PRO A 13 -11.56 7.36 -6.36
N GLU A 14 -10.33 7.75 -6.68
CA GLU A 14 -9.44 8.46 -5.76
C GLU A 14 -9.92 9.87 -5.43
N ILE A 15 -10.46 10.58 -6.42
CA ILE A 15 -11.03 11.92 -6.21
C ILE A 15 -12.22 11.84 -5.25
N VAL A 16 -13.13 10.88 -5.45
CA VAL A 16 -14.27 10.65 -4.57
C VAL A 16 -13.81 10.26 -3.17
N LEU A 17 -12.81 9.38 -3.05
CA LEU A 17 -12.23 8.99 -1.77
C LEU A 17 -11.59 10.19 -1.06
N LEU A 18 -10.85 11.04 -1.76
CA LEU A 18 -10.21 12.24 -1.20
C LEU A 18 -11.25 13.26 -0.73
N ILE A 19 -12.30 13.51 -1.52
CA ILE A 19 -13.41 14.38 -1.12
C ILE A 19 -14.10 13.83 0.13
N GLY A 20 -14.37 12.53 0.17
CA GLY A 20 -14.93 11.86 1.34
C GLY A 20 -14.01 11.95 2.56
N LEU A 21 -12.70 11.75 2.37
CA LEU A 21 -11.69 11.84 3.42
C LEU A 21 -11.63 13.24 4.03
N PHE A 22 -11.49 14.27 3.21
CA PHE A 22 -11.43 15.64 3.69
C PHE A 22 -12.77 16.11 4.26
N GLY A 23 -13.89 15.64 3.70
CA GLY A 23 -15.22 15.85 4.26
C GLY A 23 -15.34 15.27 5.66
N VAL A 24 -14.95 14.01 5.86
CA VAL A 24 -14.93 13.37 7.18
C VAL A 24 -13.98 14.10 8.13
N LEU A 25 -12.75 14.41 7.70
CA LEU A 25 -11.74 15.06 8.52
C LEU A 25 -12.18 16.44 9.00
N LEU A 26 -12.79 17.24 8.12
CA LEU A 26 -13.30 18.57 8.48
C LEU A 26 -14.53 18.45 9.38
N LEU A 27 -15.52 17.63 9.01
CA LEU A 27 -16.75 17.45 9.80
C LEU A 27 -16.45 16.93 11.21
N ASP A 28 -15.47 16.04 11.36
CA ASP A 28 -15.07 15.46 12.64
C ASP A 28 -14.57 16.51 13.66
N LEU A 29 -14.07 17.67 13.20
CA LEU A 29 -13.68 18.79 14.08
C LEU A 29 -14.87 19.40 14.82
N TRP A 30 -16.06 19.34 14.25
CA TRP A 30 -17.29 19.87 14.84
C TRP A 30 -18.17 18.80 15.50
N ILE A 31 -17.78 17.52 15.42
CA ILE A 31 -18.53 16.41 16.02
C ILE A 31 -18.05 16.16 17.44
N SER A 32 -18.98 16.19 18.40
CA SER A 32 -18.71 15.83 19.80
C SER A 32 -18.41 14.34 19.98
N ASP A 33 -17.70 13.99 21.03
CA ASP A 33 -17.34 12.60 21.33
C ASP A 33 -18.55 11.66 21.50
N SER A 34 -19.70 12.20 21.94
CA SER A 34 -20.97 11.47 22.00
C SER A 34 -21.54 11.07 20.63
N ASN A 35 -21.17 11.79 19.57
CA ASN A 35 -21.74 11.68 18.23
C ASN A 35 -20.78 11.04 17.21
N ARG A 36 -19.71 10.38 17.65
CA ARG A 36 -18.71 9.73 16.78
C ARG A 36 -19.27 8.62 15.88
N PHE A 37 -20.51 8.18 16.12
CA PHE A 37 -21.23 7.30 15.20
C PHE A 37 -21.48 7.95 13.83
N ILE A 38 -21.59 9.30 13.79
CA ILE A 38 -21.73 10.07 12.55
C ILE A 38 -20.45 9.94 11.73
N THR A 39 -19.28 10.21 12.34
CA THR A 39 -17.97 10.05 11.69
C THR A 39 -17.81 8.64 11.14
N HIS A 40 -18.10 7.62 11.96
CA HIS A 40 -18.07 6.22 11.53
C HIS A 40 -18.96 5.95 10.31
N GLY A 41 -20.20 6.42 10.33
CA GLY A 41 -21.14 6.26 9.21
C GLY A 41 -20.67 6.98 7.94
N LEU A 42 -20.20 8.22 8.07
CA LEU A 42 -19.67 9.00 6.94
C LEU A 42 -18.44 8.34 6.32
N SER A 43 -17.54 7.78 7.14
CA SER A 43 -16.36 7.06 6.64
C SER A 43 -16.76 5.81 5.85
N ILE A 44 -17.75 5.03 6.30
CA ILE A 44 -18.27 3.88 5.55
C ILE A 44 -18.88 4.35 4.22
N VAL A 45 -19.71 5.40 4.25
CA VAL A 45 -20.33 5.96 3.05
C VAL A 45 -19.26 6.44 2.06
N ALA A 46 -18.19 7.10 2.53
CA ALA A 46 -17.09 7.53 1.67
C ALA A 46 -16.38 6.34 1.00
N MET A 47 -16.13 5.25 1.72
CA MET A 47 -15.53 4.03 1.14
C MET A 47 -16.47 3.37 0.13
N LEU A 48 -17.78 3.30 0.41
CA LEU A 48 -18.77 2.75 -0.52
C LEU A 48 -18.98 3.64 -1.74
N ALA A 49 -18.91 4.96 -1.59
CA ALA A 49 -18.96 5.91 -2.70
C ALA A 49 -17.74 5.76 -3.61
N ALA A 50 -16.54 5.57 -3.05
CA ALA A 50 -15.34 5.26 -3.82
C ALA A 50 -15.46 3.91 -4.57
N ALA A 51 -16.03 2.89 -3.93
CA ALA A 51 -16.35 1.62 -4.59
C ALA A 51 -17.37 1.78 -5.73
N GLY A 52 -18.44 2.55 -5.52
CA GLY A 52 -19.43 2.86 -6.55
C GLY A 52 -18.82 3.64 -7.72
N ALA A 53 -17.95 4.61 -7.43
CA ALA A 53 -17.19 5.33 -8.45
C ALA A 53 -16.27 4.38 -9.24
N GLN A 54 -15.59 3.45 -8.58
CA GLN A 54 -14.75 2.45 -9.25
C GLN A 54 -15.53 1.57 -10.22
N LEU A 55 -16.77 1.21 -9.87
CA LEU A 55 -17.66 0.47 -10.77
C LEU A 55 -18.18 1.34 -11.93
N ALA A 56 -18.44 2.63 -11.67
CA ALA A 56 -18.94 3.56 -12.68
C ALA A 56 -17.93 3.86 -13.78
N VAL A 57 -16.63 3.89 -13.45
CA VAL A 57 -15.55 4.12 -14.43
C VAL A 57 -14.88 2.83 -14.88
N TRP A 58 -15.56 1.69 -14.72
CA TRP A 58 -14.96 0.40 -15.07
C TRP A 58 -14.70 0.30 -16.58
N THR A 59 -13.45 0.01 -16.96
CA THR A 59 -13.05 -0.13 -18.36
C THR A 59 -12.66 -1.57 -18.70
N SER A 60 -13.02 -2.03 -19.90
CA SER A 60 -12.66 -3.35 -20.40
C SER A 60 -11.20 -3.45 -20.86
N GLY A 61 -10.58 -2.33 -21.22
CA GLY A 61 -9.18 -2.24 -21.65
C GLY A 61 -8.32 -1.38 -20.72
N PRO A 62 -6.98 -1.55 -20.77
CA PRO A 62 -6.06 -0.70 -20.03
C PRO A 62 -6.10 0.74 -20.58
N VAL A 63 -6.31 1.70 -19.69
CA VAL A 63 -6.30 3.14 -20.00
C VAL A 63 -5.15 3.80 -19.26
N THR A 64 -4.32 4.55 -19.97
CA THR A 64 -3.28 5.39 -19.37
C THR A 64 -3.80 6.81 -19.18
N ALA A 65 -3.39 7.43 -18.08
CA ALA A 65 -3.73 8.81 -17.73
C ALA A 65 -2.49 9.55 -17.22
N PHE A 66 -2.57 10.88 -17.14
CA PHE A 66 -1.48 11.75 -16.65
C PHE A 66 -0.12 11.48 -17.32
N ASN A 67 -0.08 11.39 -18.66
CA ASN A 67 1.15 11.10 -19.42
C ASN A 67 1.88 9.81 -18.99
N GLY A 68 1.11 8.76 -18.66
CA GLY A 68 1.67 7.45 -18.29
C GLY A 68 2.05 7.32 -16.81
N PHE A 69 1.79 8.33 -15.98
CA PHE A 69 1.96 8.22 -14.53
C PHE A 69 0.90 7.32 -13.87
N TYR A 70 -0.24 7.13 -14.54
CA TYR A 70 -1.37 6.38 -14.05
C TYR A 70 -1.86 5.35 -15.07
N ILE A 71 -2.15 4.15 -14.60
CA ILE A 71 -2.66 3.03 -15.39
C ILE A 71 -3.94 2.49 -14.72
N ALA A 72 -5.06 2.57 -15.44
CA ALA A 72 -6.32 1.93 -15.09
C ALA A 72 -6.51 0.67 -15.94
N ASP A 73 -6.19 -0.49 -15.38
CA ASP A 73 -6.44 -1.80 -15.98
C ASP A 73 -7.31 -2.67 -15.05
N GLY A 74 -7.78 -3.81 -15.54
CA GLY A 74 -8.72 -4.65 -14.80
C GLY A 74 -8.19 -5.10 -13.43
N ILE A 75 -6.89 -5.35 -13.31
CA ILE A 75 -6.30 -5.79 -12.03
C ILE A 75 -6.23 -4.64 -11.01
N ALA A 76 -5.90 -3.41 -11.43
CA ALA A 76 -5.93 -2.25 -10.54
C ALA A 76 -7.36 -1.88 -10.13
N GLN A 77 -8.30 -1.95 -11.07
CA GLN A 77 -9.72 -1.68 -10.80
C GLN A 77 -10.31 -2.69 -9.80
N ALA A 78 -10.03 -3.98 -9.99
CA ALA A 78 -10.45 -5.04 -9.07
C ALA A 78 -9.80 -4.90 -7.68
N ALA A 79 -8.50 -4.63 -7.63
CA ALA A 79 -7.77 -4.49 -6.37
C ALA A 79 -8.24 -3.27 -5.56
N LYS A 80 -8.51 -2.13 -6.22
CA LYS A 80 -9.12 -0.94 -5.58
C LYS A 80 -10.50 -1.24 -5.02
N LEU A 81 -11.35 -1.91 -5.79
CA LEU A 81 -12.68 -2.30 -5.33
C LEU A 81 -12.58 -3.20 -4.09
N ALA A 82 -11.67 -4.18 -4.10
CA ALA A 82 -11.42 -5.04 -2.94
C ALA A 82 -10.93 -4.24 -1.73
N VAL A 83 -9.99 -3.31 -1.92
CA VAL A 83 -9.48 -2.43 -0.85
C VAL A 83 -10.59 -1.58 -0.23
N TYR A 84 -11.46 -0.98 -1.04
CA TYR A 84 -12.54 -0.13 -0.54
C TYR A 84 -13.58 -0.93 0.24
N LEU A 85 -14.01 -2.07 -0.30
CA LEU A 85 -15.00 -2.93 0.37
C LEU A 85 -14.42 -3.57 1.64
N ALA A 86 -13.18 -4.07 1.60
CA ALA A 86 -12.52 -4.64 2.77
C ALA A 86 -12.34 -3.60 3.88
N THR A 87 -11.98 -2.37 3.54
CA THR A 87 -11.85 -1.29 4.52
C THR A 87 -13.20 -0.90 5.14
N ALA A 88 -14.26 -0.80 4.33
CA ALA A 88 -15.61 -0.57 4.85
C ALA A 88 -16.05 -1.69 5.81
N ALA A 89 -15.79 -2.96 5.46
CA ALA A 89 -16.07 -4.09 6.32
C ALA A 89 -15.25 -4.05 7.62
N LEU A 90 -13.97 -3.68 7.55
CA LEU A 90 -13.12 -3.52 8.73
C LEU A 90 -13.58 -2.39 9.65
N PHE A 91 -14.12 -1.28 9.12
CA PHE A 91 -14.72 -0.23 9.96
C PHE A 91 -15.89 -0.75 10.77
N VAL A 92 -16.75 -1.59 10.17
CA VAL A 92 -17.85 -2.24 10.88
C VAL A 92 -17.31 -3.21 11.94
N TYR A 93 -16.37 -4.08 11.56
CA TYR A 93 -15.76 -5.07 12.45
C TYR A 93 -15.03 -4.42 13.65
N ALA A 94 -14.30 -3.34 13.43
CA ALA A 94 -13.49 -2.66 14.44
C ALA A 94 -14.30 -1.84 15.44
N LYS A 95 -15.57 -1.50 15.14
CA LYS A 95 -16.41 -0.61 15.95
C LYS A 95 -16.47 -0.98 17.44
N PRO A 96 -16.91 -2.20 17.85
CA PRO A 96 -17.03 -2.54 19.26
C PRO A 96 -15.69 -2.50 19.98
N TYR A 97 -14.63 -3.00 19.35
CA TYR A 97 -13.28 -2.98 19.91
C TYR A 97 -12.78 -1.54 20.12
N ASN A 98 -12.96 -0.69 19.12
CA ASN A 98 -12.52 0.70 19.17
C ASN A 98 -13.23 1.50 20.27
N GLN A 99 -14.53 1.23 20.49
CA GLN A 99 -15.30 1.86 21.57
C GLN A 99 -14.77 1.46 22.94
N LEU A 100 -14.52 0.16 23.16
CA LEU A 100 -14.00 -0.38 24.41
C LEU A 100 -12.58 0.10 24.74
N ARG A 101 -11.76 0.37 23.71
CA ARG A 101 -10.37 0.81 23.86
C ARG A 101 -10.17 2.33 23.79
N GLY A 102 -11.24 3.11 23.69
CA GLY A 102 -11.16 4.58 23.62
C GLY A 102 -10.52 5.11 22.33
N ILE A 103 -10.41 4.29 21.29
CA ILE A 103 -9.85 4.64 19.97
C ILE A 103 -10.94 4.80 18.90
N PHE A 104 -12.22 4.82 19.30
CA PHE A 104 -13.36 5.15 18.44
C PHE A 104 -13.43 6.67 18.19
N LYS A 105 -12.44 7.18 17.47
CA LYS A 105 -12.29 8.61 17.15
C LYS A 105 -12.04 8.80 15.66
N GLY A 106 -12.16 10.04 15.18
CA GLY A 106 -12.00 10.36 13.76
C GLY A 106 -10.61 10.04 13.22
N GLU A 107 -9.56 10.08 14.04
CA GLU A 107 -8.19 9.78 13.63
C GLU A 107 -8.03 8.35 13.12
N TYR A 108 -8.74 7.37 13.70
CA TYR A 108 -8.72 5.99 13.21
C TYR A 108 -9.21 5.90 11.76
N TYR A 109 -10.34 6.55 11.47
CA TYR A 109 -10.95 6.51 10.14
C TYR A 109 -10.17 7.33 9.11
N THR A 110 -9.75 8.55 9.47
CA THR A 110 -9.02 9.43 8.55
C THR A 110 -7.67 8.85 8.18
N LEU A 111 -6.91 8.29 9.13
CA LEU A 111 -5.65 7.61 8.83
C LEU A 111 -5.85 6.35 7.96
N ALA A 112 -6.89 5.55 8.23
CA ALA A 112 -7.20 4.39 7.39
C ALA A 112 -7.61 4.81 5.96
N MET A 113 -8.35 5.91 5.81
CA MET A 113 -8.70 6.46 4.50
C MET A 113 -7.48 7.04 3.77
N PHE A 114 -6.55 7.72 4.48
CA PHE A 114 -5.27 8.15 3.89
C PHE A 114 -4.45 6.95 3.41
N ALA A 115 -4.41 5.87 4.19
CA ALA A 115 -3.79 4.63 3.76
C ALA A 115 -4.45 4.07 2.48
N CYS A 116 -5.78 4.13 2.38
CA CYS A 116 -6.51 3.71 1.18
C CYS A 116 -6.23 4.58 -0.05
N VAL A 117 -6.06 5.90 0.12
CA VAL A 117 -5.61 6.79 -0.96
C VAL A 117 -4.22 6.37 -1.42
N GLY A 118 -3.28 6.18 -0.49
CA GLY A 118 -1.92 5.71 -0.80
C GLY A 118 -1.92 4.38 -1.56
N MET A 119 -2.73 3.41 -1.11
CA MET A 119 -2.92 2.13 -1.80
C MET A 119 -3.48 2.30 -3.21
N SER A 120 -4.50 3.15 -3.39
CA SER A 120 -5.14 3.38 -4.69
C SER A 120 -4.16 3.97 -5.71
N VAL A 121 -3.42 5.00 -5.29
CA VAL A 121 -2.37 5.65 -6.10
C VAL A 121 -1.27 4.65 -6.45
N MET A 122 -0.82 3.86 -5.47
CA MET A 122 0.22 2.85 -5.66
C MET A 122 -0.20 1.75 -6.66
N MET A 123 -1.44 1.26 -6.58
CA MET A 123 -1.97 0.19 -7.45
C MET A 123 -2.10 0.61 -8.92
N SER A 124 -2.38 1.89 -9.17
CA SER A 124 -2.46 2.46 -10.51
C SER A 124 -1.18 3.16 -10.97
N ALA A 125 -0.05 2.98 -10.28
CA ALA A 125 1.19 3.62 -10.69
C ALA A 125 1.71 3.08 -12.04
N GLY A 126 2.01 3.99 -12.97
CA GLY A 126 2.78 3.71 -14.20
C GLY A 126 4.22 4.21 -14.15
N HIS A 127 4.62 4.80 -13.02
CA HIS A 127 5.90 5.45 -12.83
C HIS A 127 6.41 5.22 -11.40
N PHE A 128 7.72 5.06 -11.21
CA PHE A 128 8.31 4.79 -9.89
C PHE A 128 7.98 5.87 -8.86
N LEU A 129 7.98 7.15 -9.26
CA LEU A 129 7.59 8.26 -8.39
C LEU A 129 6.16 8.11 -7.84
N THR A 130 5.17 7.83 -8.70
CA THR A 130 3.77 7.61 -8.28
C THR A 130 3.68 6.43 -7.32
N ALA A 131 4.38 5.36 -7.64
CA ALA A 131 4.40 4.13 -6.85
C ALA A 131 5.01 4.40 -5.45
N TYR A 132 6.10 5.15 -5.39
CA TYR A 132 6.77 5.56 -4.16
C TYR A 132 5.91 6.47 -3.29
N ILE A 133 5.29 7.50 -3.87
CA ILE A 133 4.41 8.43 -3.13
C ILE A 133 3.20 7.68 -2.53
N GLY A 134 2.58 6.79 -3.31
CA GLY A 134 1.47 5.96 -2.80
C GLY A 134 1.91 5.05 -1.66
N LEU A 135 3.09 4.43 -1.78
CA LEU A 135 3.68 3.57 -0.75
C LEU A 135 4.01 4.33 0.53
N GLU A 136 4.58 5.54 0.44
CA GLU A 136 4.90 6.37 1.60
C GLU A 136 3.64 6.89 2.29
N LEU A 137 2.64 7.33 1.54
CA LEU A 137 1.36 7.77 2.11
C LEU A 137 0.68 6.63 2.88
N LEU A 138 0.68 5.42 2.33
CA LEU A 138 0.25 4.21 3.03
C LEU A 138 1.07 3.99 4.31
N SER A 139 2.39 4.03 4.20
CA SER A 139 3.29 3.66 5.30
C SER A 139 3.19 4.62 6.48
N LEU A 140 3.25 5.93 6.23
CA LEU A 140 3.10 6.97 7.26
C LEU A 140 1.76 6.88 7.98
N SER A 141 0.68 6.59 7.23
CA SER A 141 -0.64 6.38 7.80
C SER A 141 -0.65 5.18 8.76
N LEU A 142 -0.04 4.05 8.36
CA LEU A 142 0.04 2.86 9.21
C LEU A 142 0.90 3.09 10.47
N TYR A 143 2.01 3.81 10.37
CA TYR A 143 2.85 4.13 11.53
C TYR A 143 2.05 4.90 12.58
N ALA A 144 1.29 5.91 12.15
CA ALA A 144 0.41 6.68 13.02
C ALA A 144 -0.73 5.82 13.58
N MET A 145 -1.31 4.93 12.78
CA MET A 145 -2.39 4.04 13.24
C MET A 145 -1.94 3.09 14.35
N ILE A 146 -0.73 2.54 14.28
CA ILE A 146 -0.19 1.65 15.33
C ILE A 146 -0.07 2.41 16.65
N ALA A 147 0.37 3.67 16.59
CA ALA A 147 0.52 4.54 17.75
C ALA A 147 -0.78 5.20 18.25
N LEU A 148 -1.96 4.83 17.73
CA LEU A 148 -3.24 5.42 18.15
C LEU A 148 -3.52 5.26 19.64
N GLN A 149 -3.08 4.14 20.23
CA GLN A 149 -3.20 3.92 21.67
C GLN A 149 -2.04 4.60 22.42
N ARG A 150 -2.13 5.92 22.57
CA ARG A 150 -1.06 6.81 23.07
C ARG A 150 -0.49 6.42 24.44
N ASP A 151 -1.31 5.84 25.31
CA ASP A 151 -0.89 5.43 26.67
C ASP A 151 -0.24 4.03 26.72
N SER A 152 -0.15 3.33 25.59
CA SER A 152 0.43 1.98 25.52
C SER A 152 1.90 2.04 25.10
N ALA A 153 2.80 1.77 26.03
CA ALA A 153 4.23 1.64 25.74
C ALA A 153 4.51 0.57 24.66
N ARG A 154 3.73 -0.52 24.64
CA ARG A 154 3.85 -1.58 23.62
C ARG A 154 3.48 -1.09 22.22
N ALA A 155 2.41 -0.29 22.12
CA ALA A 155 1.99 0.29 20.84
C ALA A 155 3.03 1.32 20.33
N ALA A 156 3.59 2.12 21.24
CA ALA A 156 4.65 3.07 20.91
C ALA A 156 5.94 2.36 20.43
N GLU A 157 6.37 1.30 21.12
CA GLU A 157 7.52 0.48 20.72
C GLU A 157 7.31 -0.16 19.34
N ALA A 158 6.14 -0.77 19.12
CA ALA A 158 5.80 -1.38 17.84
C ALA A 158 5.75 -0.37 16.69
N ALA A 159 5.18 0.81 16.93
CA ALA A 159 5.15 1.90 15.95
C ALA A 159 6.57 2.37 15.60
N LEU A 160 7.44 2.54 16.59
CA LEU A 160 8.84 2.94 16.38
C LEU A 160 9.62 1.89 15.60
N LYS A 161 9.49 0.61 15.97
CA LYS A 161 10.12 -0.50 15.24
C LYS A 161 9.65 -0.54 13.80
N TYR A 162 8.34 -0.43 13.56
CA TYR A 162 7.80 -0.44 12.21
C TYR A 162 8.24 0.77 11.38
N PHE A 163 8.26 1.96 11.99
CA PHE A 163 8.73 3.18 11.35
C PHE A 163 10.21 3.07 10.94
N VAL A 164 11.09 2.67 11.85
CA VAL A 164 12.55 2.60 11.57
C VAL A 164 12.85 1.54 10.51
N LEU A 165 12.29 0.33 10.67
CA LEU A 165 12.48 -0.74 9.70
C LEU A 165 11.84 -0.41 8.34
N GLY A 166 10.68 0.26 8.37
CA GLY A 166 9.99 0.70 7.16
C GLY A 166 10.71 1.85 6.44
N ALA A 167 11.32 2.79 7.16
CA ALA A 167 12.16 3.84 6.60
C ALA A 167 13.43 3.25 5.95
N LEU A 168 14.05 2.25 6.57
CA LEU A 168 15.16 1.51 5.97
C LEU A 168 14.73 0.84 4.66
N ALA A 169 13.61 0.12 4.66
CA ALA A 169 13.08 -0.54 3.47
C ALA A 169 12.71 0.46 2.36
N SER A 170 12.17 1.62 2.73
CA SER A 170 11.91 2.74 1.81
C SER A 170 13.20 3.29 1.20
N GLY A 171 14.25 3.45 2.00
CA GLY A 171 15.58 3.84 1.52
C GLY A 171 16.18 2.82 0.55
N ILE A 172 16.04 1.52 0.84
CA ILE A 172 16.45 0.44 -0.06
C ILE A 172 15.67 0.50 -1.37
N LEU A 173 14.35 0.73 -1.32
CA LEU A 173 13.52 0.91 -2.51
C LEU A 173 14.01 2.08 -3.36
N LEU A 174 14.19 3.27 -2.75
CA LEU A 174 14.67 4.46 -3.44
C LEU A 174 16.03 4.24 -4.08
N TYR A 175 16.96 3.62 -3.36
CA TYR A 175 18.28 3.31 -3.88
C TYR A 175 18.22 2.33 -5.05
N GLY A 176 17.35 1.32 -4.97
CA GLY A 176 17.04 0.42 -6.09
C GLY A 176 16.47 1.15 -7.30
N THR A 177 15.50 2.05 -7.10
CA THR A 177 14.94 2.87 -8.19
C THR A 177 15.97 3.81 -8.81
N SER A 178 16.89 4.35 -8.02
CA SER A 178 18.00 5.19 -8.48
C SER A 178 18.95 4.41 -9.39
N MET A 179 19.26 3.15 -9.05
CA MET A 179 20.07 2.28 -9.91
C MET A 179 19.36 1.91 -11.22
N VAL A 180 18.06 1.60 -11.18
CA VAL A 180 17.26 1.37 -12.39
C VAL A 180 17.26 2.61 -13.29
N TYR A 181 17.06 3.79 -12.70
CA TYR A 181 17.15 5.06 -13.43
C TYR A 181 18.55 5.28 -14.01
N GLY A 182 19.61 5.04 -13.25
CA GLY A 182 20.99 5.16 -13.73
C GLY A 182 21.33 4.20 -14.88
N ALA A 183 20.67 3.04 -14.95
CA ALA A 183 20.86 2.07 -16.03
C ALA A 183 20.01 2.34 -17.28
N THR A 184 18.81 2.93 -17.12
CA THR A 184 17.79 3.03 -18.19
C THR A 184 17.46 4.46 -18.62
N GLY A 185 17.81 5.46 -17.81
CA GLY A 185 17.51 6.87 -18.05
C GLY A 185 16.05 7.27 -17.83
N SER A 186 15.16 6.36 -17.39
CA SER A 186 13.75 6.65 -17.14
C SER A 186 13.26 6.07 -15.82
N LEU A 187 12.16 6.64 -15.31
CA LEU A 187 11.40 6.17 -14.15
C LEU A 187 9.99 5.70 -14.56
N ASN A 188 9.63 5.86 -15.84
CA ASN A 188 8.39 5.32 -16.41
C ASN A 188 8.56 3.82 -16.68
N PHE A 189 7.58 3.02 -16.24
CA PHE A 189 7.67 1.56 -16.38
C PHE A 189 7.75 1.10 -17.85
N ALA A 190 7.04 1.77 -18.76
CA ALA A 190 7.07 1.41 -20.18
C ALA A 190 8.44 1.70 -20.82
N ASP A 191 9.04 2.84 -20.51
CA ASP A 191 10.36 3.22 -21.04
C ASP A 191 11.47 2.33 -20.48
N ILE A 192 11.40 2.01 -19.18
CA ILE A 192 12.34 1.08 -18.53
C ILE A 192 12.27 -0.30 -19.19
N PHE A 193 11.05 -0.78 -19.47
CA PHE A 193 10.86 -2.03 -20.18
C PHE A 193 11.48 -1.98 -21.59
N GLN A 194 11.26 -0.91 -22.35
CA GLN A 194 11.84 -0.76 -23.69
C GLN A 194 13.37 -0.71 -23.65
N ALA A 195 13.95 0.06 -22.74
CA ALA A 195 15.40 0.14 -22.55
C ALA A 195 16.01 -1.21 -22.14
N ALA A 196 15.33 -1.96 -21.25
CA ALA A 196 15.79 -3.28 -20.85
C ALA A 196 15.80 -4.29 -22.02
N GLN A 197 14.87 -4.15 -22.97
CA GLN A 197 14.76 -5.02 -24.15
C GLN A 197 15.76 -4.67 -25.26
N SER A 198 16.20 -3.42 -25.36
CA SER A 198 17.17 -3.02 -26.39
C SER A 198 18.55 -3.66 -26.20
N GLY A 199 18.87 -4.10 -24.97
CA GLY A 199 20.13 -4.76 -24.64
C GLY A 199 21.31 -3.80 -24.40
N ASP A 200 21.14 -2.51 -24.65
CA ASP A 200 22.19 -1.48 -24.52
C ASP A 200 22.32 -0.91 -23.09
N VAL A 201 21.66 -1.53 -22.11
CA VAL A 201 21.67 -1.07 -20.71
C VAL A 201 22.81 -1.71 -19.92
N ASN A 202 23.27 -1.01 -18.87
CA ASN A 202 24.20 -1.60 -17.90
C ASN A 202 23.47 -2.70 -17.09
N GLY A 203 23.56 -3.95 -17.56
CA GLY A 203 22.85 -5.08 -16.97
C GLY A 203 23.22 -5.36 -15.51
N TRP A 204 24.45 -5.08 -15.08
CA TRP A 204 24.85 -5.24 -13.69
C TRP A 204 24.14 -4.25 -12.77
N LEU A 205 24.15 -2.96 -13.15
CA LEU A 205 23.49 -1.91 -12.39
C LEU A 205 21.97 -2.14 -12.31
N LEU A 206 21.37 -2.56 -13.42
CA LEU A 206 19.95 -2.87 -13.50
C LEU A 206 19.58 -4.06 -12.60
N LYS A 207 20.35 -5.16 -12.62
CA LYS A 207 20.14 -6.32 -11.73
C LYS A 207 20.25 -5.96 -10.24
N LEU A 208 21.24 -5.14 -9.88
CA LEU A 208 21.40 -4.68 -8.50
C LEU A 208 20.22 -3.80 -8.06
N GLY A 209 19.74 -2.93 -8.94
CA GLY A 209 18.53 -2.14 -8.70
C GLY A 209 17.31 -3.01 -8.46
N VAL A 210 17.11 -4.05 -9.29
CA VAL A 210 16.02 -5.03 -9.10
C VAL A 210 16.16 -5.77 -7.77
N LEU A 211 17.36 -6.19 -7.38
CA LEU A 211 17.59 -6.87 -6.11
C LEU A 211 17.11 -6.03 -4.91
N PHE A 212 17.44 -4.73 -4.89
CA PHE A 212 16.99 -3.83 -3.83
C PHE A 212 15.49 -3.57 -3.86
N ILE A 213 14.90 -3.42 -5.04
CA ILE A 213 13.44 -3.31 -5.19
C ILE A 213 12.76 -4.58 -4.64
N VAL A 214 13.25 -5.77 -4.98
CA VAL A 214 12.72 -7.05 -4.49
C VAL A 214 12.86 -7.14 -2.96
N ALA A 215 13.99 -6.74 -2.39
CA ALA A 215 14.18 -6.71 -0.94
C ALA A 215 13.16 -5.78 -0.24
N ALA A 216 12.90 -4.59 -0.79
CA ALA A 216 11.91 -3.66 -0.25
C ALA A 216 10.47 -4.19 -0.38
N VAL A 217 10.14 -4.82 -1.50
CA VAL A 217 8.85 -5.49 -1.71
C VAL A 217 8.67 -6.65 -0.72
N ALA A 218 9.70 -7.47 -0.52
CA ALA A 218 9.70 -8.58 0.43
C ALA A 218 9.47 -8.08 1.88
N PHE A 219 10.07 -6.94 2.25
CA PHE A 219 9.78 -6.28 3.52
C PHE A 219 8.30 -5.90 3.66
N LYS A 220 7.66 -5.32 2.62
CA LYS A 220 6.23 -4.97 2.66
C LYS A 220 5.33 -6.20 2.80
N PHE A 221 5.73 -7.32 2.20
CA PHE A 221 5.06 -8.61 2.45
C PHE A 221 5.30 -9.16 3.85
N GLY A 222 6.36 -8.75 4.55
CA GLY A 222 6.81 -9.44 5.75
C GLY A 222 7.35 -10.83 5.43
N ALA A 223 7.94 -11.00 4.24
CA ALA A 223 8.53 -12.26 3.79
C ALA A 223 9.92 -12.46 4.39
N VAL A 224 10.32 -13.71 4.62
CA VAL A 224 11.66 -14.06 5.11
C VAL A 224 12.71 -13.72 4.05
N PRO A 225 13.84 -13.08 4.40
CA PRO A 225 14.34 -12.77 5.75
C PRO A 225 13.87 -11.44 6.34
N PHE A 226 13.09 -10.63 5.62
CA PHE A 226 12.66 -9.28 6.00
C PHE A 226 11.40 -9.22 6.89
N HIS A 227 11.04 -10.34 7.51
CA HIS A 227 9.82 -10.52 8.33
C HIS A 227 9.92 -10.04 9.79
N MET A 228 11.09 -9.55 10.23
CA MET A 228 11.38 -9.25 11.65
C MET A 228 10.41 -8.27 12.31
N TRP A 229 9.76 -7.41 11.53
CA TRP A 229 8.77 -6.46 12.04
C TRP A 229 7.41 -7.08 12.34
N VAL A 230 7.06 -8.20 11.70
CA VAL A 230 5.69 -8.74 11.69
C VAL A 230 5.20 -9.13 13.09
N PRO A 231 5.94 -9.94 13.87
CA PRO A 231 5.44 -10.39 15.18
C PRO A 231 5.21 -9.21 16.15
N ASP A 232 6.21 -8.32 16.26
CA ASP A 232 6.18 -7.18 17.18
C ASP A 232 5.05 -6.19 16.83
N VAL A 233 4.84 -5.94 15.54
CA VAL A 233 3.81 -4.99 15.08
C VAL A 233 2.41 -5.56 15.25
N TYR A 234 2.22 -6.86 14.97
CA TYR A 234 0.90 -7.49 15.10
C TYR A 234 0.48 -7.58 16.56
N GLN A 235 1.44 -7.89 17.44
CA GLN A 235 1.19 -7.96 18.88
C GLN A 235 1.04 -6.57 19.53
N GLY A 236 1.83 -5.58 19.09
CA GLY A 236 1.86 -4.25 19.71
C GLY A 236 0.75 -3.32 19.23
N ALA A 237 0.26 -3.47 17.99
CA ALA A 237 -0.81 -2.66 17.45
C ALA A 237 -2.17 -2.97 18.11
N PRO A 238 -3.10 -2.00 18.21
CA PRO A 238 -4.49 -2.29 18.54
C PRO A 238 -5.05 -3.34 17.58
N THR A 239 -5.85 -4.30 18.06
CA THR A 239 -6.34 -5.43 17.24
C THR A 239 -7.06 -4.98 15.96
N SER A 240 -7.81 -3.88 16.02
CA SER A 240 -8.46 -3.28 14.83
C SER A 240 -7.48 -2.77 13.79
N VAL A 241 -6.32 -2.25 14.21
CA VAL A 241 -5.23 -1.79 13.36
C VAL A 241 -4.41 -2.99 12.85
N GLY A 242 -4.14 -3.97 13.70
CA GLY A 242 -3.49 -5.23 13.31
C GLY A 242 -4.27 -5.96 12.22
N ALA A 243 -5.59 -6.05 12.35
CA ALA A 243 -6.48 -6.62 11.33
C ALA A 243 -6.40 -5.85 9.99
N PHE A 244 -6.31 -4.52 10.04
CA PHE A 244 -6.13 -3.70 8.85
C PHE A 244 -4.76 -3.93 8.21
N ILE A 245 -3.65 -3.85 8.97
CA ILE A 245 -2.27 -4.06 8.50
C ILE A 245 -2.10 -5.46 7.88
N GLY A 246 -2.73 -6.47 8.48
CA GLY A 246 -2.62 -7.85 8.03
C GLY A 246 -3.43 -8.21 6.78
N SER A 247 -4.34 -7.34 6.34
CA SER A 247 -5.25 -7.64 5.22
C SER A 247 -5.09 -6.66 4.06
N VAL A 248 -5.64 -5.44 4.18
CA VAL A 248 -5.84 -4.51 3.07
C VAL A 248 -4.51 -4.09 2.39
N PRO A 249 -3.45 -3.69 3.13
CA PRO A 249 -2.17 -3.32 2.53
C PRO A 249 -1.51 -4.47 1.74
N LYS A 250 -1.80 -5.73 2.06
CA LYS A 250 -1.23 -6.89 1.35
C LYS A 250 -1.78 -7.01 -0.07
N ILE A 251 -3.03 -6.63 -0.30
CA ILE A 251 -3.63 -6.56 -1.64
C ILE A 251 -2.84 -5.56 -2.50
N ALA A 252 -2.66 -4.35 -1.98
CA ALA A 252 -1.97 -3.27 -2.68
C ALA A 252 -0.47 -3.59 -2.89
N ALA A 253 0.21 -4.15 -1.89
CA ALA A 253 1.61 -4.59 -2.00
C ALA A 253 1.79 -5.69 -3.07
N THR A 254 0.82 -6.60 -3.20
CA THR A 254 0.83 -7.66 -4.23
C THR A 254 0.78 -7.05 -5.63
N LEU A 255 -0.14 -6.11 -5.85
CA LEU A 255 -0.25 -5.45 -7.14
C LEU A 255 0.94 -4.53 -7.43
N PHE A 256 1.48 -3.84 -6.42
CA PHE A 256 2.70 -3.04 -6.55
C PHE A 256 3.90 -3.89 -7.00
N ALA A 257 4.08 -5.07 -6.39
CA ALA A 257 5.10 -6.03 -6.79
C ALA A 257 4.90 -6.47 -8.25
N PHE A 258 3.66 -6.81 -8.62
CA PHE A 258 3.31 -7.20 -9.99
C PHE A 258 3.62 -6.08 -11.00
N ARG A 259 3.22 -4.83 -10.72
CA ARG A 259 3.48 -3.66 -11.58
C ARG A 259 4.97 -3.49 -11.85
N ILE A 260 5.78 -3.47 -10.80
CA ILE A 260 7.20 -3.18 -10.94
C ILE A 260 7.93 -4.32 -11.63
N LEU A 261 7.65 -5.57 -11.24
CA LEU A 261 8.41 -6.72 -11.72
C LEU A 261 7.94 -7.23 -13.09
N VAL A 262 6.63 -7.22 -13.33
CA VAL A 262 6.05 -7.77 -14.56
C VAL A 262 5.81 -6.69 -15.60
N SER A 263 5.40 -5.47 -15.21
CA SER A 263 5.18 -4.39 -16.19
C SER A 263 6.42 -3.51 -16.40
N GLY A 264 7.23 -3.27 -15.35
CA GLY A 264 8.41 -2.39 -15.44
C GLY A 264 9.73 -3.10 -15.71
N LEU A 265 9.97 -4.27 -15.11
CA LEU A 265 11.28 -4.92 -15.06
C LEU A 265 11.23 -6.35 -15.62
N VAL A 266 10.77 -6.54 -16.85
CA VAL A 266 10.93 -7.83 -17.54
C VAL A 266 12.36 -7.97 -18.07
N LEU A 267 13.30 -7.98 -17.13
CA LEU A 267 14.59 -8.63 -17.31
C LEU A 267 14.37 -10.13 -17.47
N ASN A 268 15.34 -10.82 -18.09
CA ASN A 268 15.41 -12.27 -18.22
C ASN A 268 14.68 -12.97 -17.07
N LYS A 269 13.53 -13.60 -17.40
CA LYS A 269 12.53 -14.11 -16.45
C LYS A 269 13.13 -14.91 -15.28
N GLY A 270 14.29 -15.53 -15.45
CA GLY A 270 14.96 -16.36 -14.45
C GLY A 270 15.39 -15.64 -13.16
N ASP A 271 15.90 -14.40 -13.22
CA ASP A 271 16.65 -13.83 -12.09
C ASP A 271 15.73 -13.45 -10.90
N TRP A 272 14.65 -12.71 -11.14
CA TRP A 272 13.73 -12.30 -10.07
C TRP A 272 12.74 -13.41 -9.68
N GLN A 273 12.39 -14.32 -10.60
CA GLN A 273 11.52 -15.45 -10.29
C GLN A 273 12.16 -16.38 -9.26
N LEU A 274 13.46 -16.66 -9.41
CA LEU A 274 14.20 -17.47 -8.44
C LEU A 274 14.24 -16.81 -7.06
N LEU A 275 14.42 -15.48 -6.99
CA LEU A 275 14.35 -14.74 -5.72
C LEU A 275 12.99 -14.90 -5.06
N PHE A 276 11.88 -14.70 -5.78
CA PHE A 276 10.54 -14.88 -5.22
C PHE A 276 10.25 -16.33 -4.83
N ALA A 277 10.72 -17.31 -5.60
CA ALA A 277 10.60 -18.72 -5.24
C ALA A 277 11.34 -19.02 -3.92
N ALA A 278 12.56 -18.49 -3.74
CA ALA A 278 13.32 -18.63 -2.50
C ALA A 278 12.62 -17.93 -1.32
N LEU A 279 12.16 -16.68 -1.50
CA LEU A 279 11.39 -15.95 -0.49
C LEU A 279 10.14 -16.73 -0.07
N ALA A 280 9.41 -17.33 -1.03
CA ALA A 280 8.22 -18.12 -0.76
C ALA A 280 8.56 -19.40 0.03
N ALA A 281 9.55 -20.17 -0.41
CA ALA A 281 9.97 -21.41 0.26
C ALA A 281 10.44 -21.14 1.71
N LEU A 282 11.26 -20.11 1.91
CA LEU A 282 11.74 -19.71 3.24
C LEU A 282 10.60 -19.21 4.13
N SER A 283 9.67 -18.43 3.58
CA SER A 283 8.53 -17.90 4.34
C SER A 283 7.56 -19.01 4.78
N LEU A 284 7.31 -20.01 3.93
CA LEU A 284 6.52 -21.18 4.30
C LEU A 284 7.19 -22.00 5.40
N LEU A 285 8.51 -22.20 5.30
CA LEU A 285 9.26 -22.98 6.28
C LEU A 285 9.33 -22.26 7.63
N VAL A 286 9.83 -21.03 7.67
CA VAL A 286 10.02 -20.28 8.93
C VAL A 286 8.67 -19.91 9.54
N GLY A 287 7.69 -19.48 8.73
CA GLY A 287 6.37 -19.10 9.23
C GLY A 287 5.65 -20.25 9.95
N ASN A 288 5.62 -21.43 9.33
CA ASN A 288 4.96 -22.60 9.93
C ASN A 288 5.71 -23.12 11.16
N LEU A 289 7.05 -23.17 11.14
CA LEU A 289 7.83 -23.62 12.29
C LEU A 289 7.74 -22.65 13.47
N ALA A 290 7.82 -21.34 13.21
CA ALA A 290 7.69 -20.33 14.25
C ALA A 290 6.29 -20.34 14.87
N ALA A 291 5.24 -20.56 14.08
CA ALA A 291 3.86 -20.60 14.56
C ALA A 291 3.61 -21.72 15.58
N ILE A 292 4.24 -22.90 15.43
CA ILE A 292 4.12 -24.02 16.38
C ILE A 292 4.62 -23.63 17.78
N MET A 293 5.61 -22.73 17.87
CA MET A 293 6.21 -22.31 19.14
C MET A 293 5.51 -21.09 19.77
N GLN A 294 4.51 -20.49 19.11
CA GLN A 294 3.82 -19.31 19.64
C GLN A 294 2.83 -19.68 20.74
N THR A 295 2.80 -18.85 21.77
CA THR A 295 1.85 -18.94 22.90
C THR A 295 0.86 -17.78 22.94
N ASN A 296 1.08 -16.77 22.10
CA ASN A 296 0.19 -15.62 21.94
C ASN A 296 -0.65 -15.81 20.67
N VAL A 297 -1.95 -15.53 20.78
CA VAL A 297 -2.96 -15.67 19.72
C VAL A 297 -2.86 -14.53 18.71
#